data_AF-A0A1D3L811-F1
#
_entry.id   AF-A0A1D3L811-F1
#
_cell.length_a   1.000
_cell.length_b   1.000
_cell.length_c   1.000
_cell.angle_alpha   90.00
_cell.angle_beta   90.00
_cell.angle_gamma   90.00
#
_symmetry.space_group_name_H-M   'P 1'
#
loop_
_entity.id
_entity.type
_entity.pdbx_description
1 polymer ?
#
loop_
_entity_poly.entity_id
_entity_poly.type
_entity_poly.pdbx_seq_one_letter_code
_entity_poly.pdbx_strand_id
1 'polypeptide(L)'
;MDAEICKNFLLVRTNFPDQLDSDGEYKFKDDGHFKKYCSGNNCSSNLEKVNAGCLYFFDEFFKDSSVFKSVANSNIDIVDYIIIWLSYMLNLKENEGSESLTYFNNIYINNDKYKNSIIYIKDYNNYKDLID
;
A
#
# COMPACT_ATOMS: atom_id res chain seq x y z
N MET A 1 -13.95 -2.41 -11.69
CA MET A 1 -12.63 -1.80 -11.47
C MET A 1 -12.08 -1.41 -12.83
N ASP A 2 -11.61 -0.17 -12.98
CA ASP A 2 -11.03 0.34 -14.24
C ASP A 2 -9.79 -0.49 -14.66
N ALA A 3 -9.53 -0.58 -15.97
CA ALA A 3 -8.44 -1.39 -16.50
C ALA A 3 -7.06 -0.97 -15.97
N GLU A 4 -6.85 0.33 -15.75
CA GLU A 4 -5.58 0.84 -15.23
C GLU A 4 -5.40 0.50 -13.75
N ILE A 5 -6.47 0.62 -12.97
CA ILE A 5 -6.48 0.21 -11.55
C ILE A 5 -6.18 -1.29 -11.46
N CYS A 6 -6.85 -2.11 -12.28
CA CYS A 6 -6.61 -3.55 -12.32
C CYS A 6 -5.16 -3.91 -12.62
N LYS A 7 -4.46 -3.18 -13.51
CA LYS A 7 -3.06 -3.45 -13.84
C LYS A 7 -2.14 -3.31 -12.62
N ASN A 8 -2.31 -2.25 -11.84
CA ASN A 8 -1.47 -2.01 -10.66
C ASN A 8 -1.72 -3.07 -9.58
N PHE A 9 -2.98 -3.43 -9.31
CA PHE A 9 -3.29 -4.55 -8.40
C PHE A 9 -2.77 -5.89 -8.91
N LEU A 10 -2.82 -6.14 -10.23
CA LEU A 10 -2.26 -7.35 -10.83
C LEU A 10 -0.73 -7.38 -10.70
N LEU A 11 -0.05 -6.23 -10.87
CA LEU A 11 1.39 -6.11 -10.67
C LEU A 11 1.76 -6.45 -9.22
N VAL A 12 1.06 -5.85 -8.24
CA VAL A 12 1.29 -6.16 -6.83
C VAL A 12 1.04 -7.63 -6.54
N ARG A 13 -0.09 -8.19 -6.96
CA ARG A 13 -0.38 -9.62 -6.73
C ARG A 13 0.63 -10.55 -7.38
N THR A 14 1.16 -10.19 -8.55
CA THR A 14 2.13 -11.00 -9.29
C THR A 14 3.48 -10.99 -8.60
N ASN A 15 3.95 -9.80 -8.21
CA ASN A 15 5.31 -9.58 -7.71
C ASN A 15 5.42 -9.68 -6.19
N PHE A 16 4.32 -9.48 -5.48
CA PHE A 16 4.16 -9.60 -4.02
C PHE A 16 2.88 -10.41 -3.70
N PRO A 17 2.93 -11.74 -3.88
CA PRO A 17 1.77 -12.59 -3.68
C PRO A 17 1.34 -12.67 -2.22
N ASP A 18 0.08 -13.01 -2.02
CA ASP A 18 -0.60 -13.30 -0.76
C ASP A 18 -0.22 -14.67 -0.16
N GLN A 19 1.00 -15.14 -0.42
CA GLN A 19 1.48 -16.45 -0.01
C GLN A 19 2.67 -16.30 0.93
N LEU A 20 2.57 -16.94 2.09
CA LEU A 20 3.68 -17.09 3.02
C LEU A 20 4.52 -18.32 2.63
N ASP A 21 5.82 -18.24 2.83
CA ASP A 21 6.71 -19.40 2.70
C ASP A 21 6.54 -20.37 3.90
N SER A 22 7.36 -21.43 3.92
CA SER A 22 7.34 -22.43 5.00
C SER A 22 7.66 -21.85 6.38
N ASP A 23 8.34 -20.70 6.43
CA ASP A 23 8.74 -20.03 7.66
C ASP A 23 7.69 -18.96 8.07
N GLY A 24 6.58 -18.86 7.35
CA GLY A 24 5.54 -17.87 7.60
C GLY A 24 5.92 -16.46 7.14
N GLU A 25 6.88 -16.34 6.22
CA GLU A 25 7.44 -15.08 5.75
C GLU A 25 6.95 -14.72 4.34
N TYR A 26 6.67 -13.43 4.13
CA TYR A 26 6.38 -12.92 2.79
C TYR A 26 7.65 -12.83 1.93
N LYS A 27 7.49 -13.16 0.65
CA LYS A 27 8.54 -13.01 -0.37
C LYS A 27 8.05 -12.19 -1.56
N PHE A 28 8.89 -11.26 -2.00
CA PHE A 28 8.76 -10.70 -3.33
C PHE A 28 9.23 -11.73 -4.35
N LYS A 29 8.46 -11.93 -5.43
CA LYS A 29 8.96 -12.58 -6.65
C LYS A 29 9.86 -11.63 -7.43
N ASP A 30 9.48 -10.37 -7.47
CA ASP A 30 10.26 -9.25 -7.99
C ASP A 30 10.03 -8.04 -7.07
N ASP A 31 11.11 -7.44 -6.58
CA ASP A 31 11.06 -6.31 -5.65
C ASP A 31 11.37 -4.96 -6.32
N GLY A 32 11.59 -4.92 -7.64
CA GLY A 32 12.06 -3.73 -8.36
C GLY A 32 11.17 -2.51 -8.16
N HIS A 33 9.85 -2.69 -8.19
CA HIS A 33 8.88 -1.61 -7.95
C HIS A 33 8.74 -1.22 -6.47
N PHE A 34 9.12 -2.12 -5.56
CA PHE A 34 8.87 -1.98 -4.12
C PHE A 34 10.09 -1.47 -3.33
N LYS A 35 11.32 -1.80 -3.77
CA LYS A 35 12.57 -1.47 -3.06
C LYS A 35 12.69 -0.02 -2.61
N LYS A 36 12.29 0.93 -3.47
CA LYS A 36 12.34 2.38 -3.17
C LYS A 36 11.46 2.79 -1.98
N TYR A 37 10.44 2.00 -1.67
CA TYR A 37 9.53 2.25 -0.53
C TYR A 37 10.04 1.67 0.78
N CYS A 38 11.08 0.85 0.75
CA CYS A 38 11.66 0.26 1.94
C CYS A 38 12.69 1.16 2.61
N SER A 39 12.88 0.97 3.91
CA SER A 39 14.01 1.54 4.62
C SER A 39 15.29 0.85 4.13
N GLY A 40 16.33 1.61 3.79
CA GLY A 40 17.61 1.04 3.33
C GLY A 40 17.53 0.17 2.06
N ASN A 41 16.45 0.25 1.28
CA ASN A 41 16.21 -0.49 0.02
C ASN A 41 16.21 -2.03 0.11
N ASN A 42 15.99 -2.62 1.29
CA ASN A 42 16.09 -4.08 1.48
C ASN A 42 14.85 -4.79 2.06
N CYS A 43 13.80 -4.05 2.44
CA CYS A 43 12.48 -4.59 2.86
C CYS A 43 12.59 -5.81 3.79
N SER A 44 13.34 -5.66 4.87
CA SER A 44 13.84 -6.78 5.67
C SER A 44 12.75 -7.57 6.40
N SER A 45 11.73 -6.87 6.93
CA SER A 45 10.63 -7.49 7.67
C SER A 45 9.36 -7.64 6.83
N ASN A 46 8.45 -8.52 7.20
CA ASN A 46 7.16 -8.65 6.51
C ASN A 46 6.32 -7.38 6.54
N LEU A 47 6.34 -6.67 7.66
CA LEU A 47 5.65 -5.39 7.76
C LEU A 47 6.27 -4.36 6.81
N GLU A 48 7.60 -4.34 6.66
CA GLU A 48 8.25 -3.47 5.65
C GLU A 48 7.86 -3.84 4.22
N LYS A 49 7.71 -5.14 3.91
CA LYS A 49 7.25 -5.59 2.58
C LYS A 49 5.80 -5.16 2.30
N VAL A 50 4.90 -5.37 3.26
CA VAL A 50 3.50 -4.95 3.18
C VAL A 50 3.41 -3.43 3.05
N ASN A 51 4.19 -2.70 3.86
CA ASN A 51 4.30 -1.24 3.78
C ASN A 51 4.77 -0.76 2.42
N ALA A 52 5.75 -1.45 1.81
CA ALA A 52 6.25 -1.11 0.49
C ALA A 52 5.19 -1.30 -0.61
N GLY A 53 4.38 -2.36 -0.54
CA GLY A 53 3.25 -2.55 -1.44
C GLY A 53 2.16 -1.49 -1.24
N CYS A 54 1.88 -1.12 0.01
CA CYS A 54 0.93 -0.06 0.36
C CYS A 54 1.37 1.31 -0.21
N LEU A 55 2.61 1.72 0.04
CA LEU A 55 3.17 2.96 -0.50
C LEU A 55 3.24 2.96 -2.04
N TYR A 56 3.49 1.80 -2.67
CA TYR A 56 3.42 1.69 -4.12
C TYR A 56 2.03 2.06 -4.64
N PHE A 57 0.96 1.52 -4.04
CA PHE A 57 -0.40 1.90 -4.45
C PHE A 57 -0.67 3.39 -4.26
N PHE A 58 -0.28 3.96 -3.12
CA PHE A 58 -0.53 5.38 -2.87
C PHE A 58 0.21 6.28 -3.85
N ASP A 59 1.45 5.95 -4.22
CA ASP A 59 2.16 6.69 -5.26
C ASP A 59 1.54 6.51 -6.65
N GLU A 60 1.22 5.29 -7.06
CA GLU A 60 0.68 5.04 -8.41
C GLU A 60 -0.72 5.63 -8.62
N PHE A 61 -1.46 5.92 -7.56
CA PHE A 61 -2.81 6.49 -7.67
C PHE A 61 -2.93 7.93 -7.17
N PHE A 62 -2.06 8.37 -6.27
CA PHE A 62 -2.18 9.65 -5.55
C PHE A 62 -0.87 10.46 -5.47
N LYS A 63 0.15 10.13 -6.25
CA LYS A 63 1.39 10.92 -6.25
C LYS A 63 1.20 12.38 -6.65
N ASP A 64 0.36 12.64 -7.65
CA ASP A 64 0.06 13.99 -8.10
C ASP A 64 -1.31 14.10 -8.78
N SER A 65 -1.72 15.34 -9.04
CA SER A 65 -3.04 15.62 -9.61
C SER A 65 -3.26 15.03 -11.01
N SER A 66 -2.19 14.78 -11.78
CA SER A 66 -2.28 14.18 -13.11
C SER A 66 -2.55 12.69 -12.99
N VAL A 67 -1.80 12.00 -12.12
CA VAL A 67 -2.01 10.59 -11.79
C VAL A 67 -3.43 10.38 -11.28
N PHE A 68 -3.86 11.15 -10.28
CA PHE A 68 -5.20 11.06 -9.72
C PHE A 68 -6.30 11.31 -10.75
N LYS A 69 -6.13 12.29 -11.64
CA LYS A 69 -7.09 12.56 -12.73
C LYS A 69 -7.21 11.40 -13.72
N SER A 70 -6.12 10.68 -13.97
CA SER A 70 -6.12 9.54 -14.89
C SER A 70 -6.97 8.37 -14.38
N VAL A 71 -7.12 8.25 -13.06
CA VAL A 71 -7.95 7.25 -12.39
C VAL A 71 -9.26 7.83 -11.82
N ALA A 72 -9.58 9.09 -12.16
CA ALA A 72 -10.52 9.90 -11.39
C ALA A 72 -11.99 9.45 -11.36
N ASN A 73 -12.40 8.66 -12.33
CA ASN A 73 -13.76 8.13 -12.38
C ASN A 73 -14.01 6.99 -11.36
N SER A 74 -13.01 6.61 -10.53
CA SER A 74 -13.08 5.50 -9.57
C SER A 74 -12.42 5.80 -8.21
N ASN A 75 -12.24 7.08 -7.86
CA ASN A 75 -11.30 7.51 -6.80
C ASN A 75 -11.59 7.06 -5.36
N ILE A 76 -12.85 7.08 -4.91
CA ILE A 76 -13.18 6.65 -3.54
C ILE A 76 -13.00 5.14 -3.40
N ASP A 77 -13.41 4.38 -4.41
CA ASP A 77 -13.29 2.93 -4.40
C ASP A 77 -11.82 2.47 -4.31
N ILE A 78 -10.86 3.22 -4.88
CA ILE A 78 -9.44 2.84 -4.89
C ILE A 78 -8.87 2.78 -3.47
N VAL A 79 -9.15 3.79 -2.65
CA VAL A 79 -8.67 3.84 -1.26
C VAL A 79 -9.21 2.63 -0.48
N ASP A 80 -10.51 2.35 -0.63
CA ASP A 80 -11.13 1.18 -0.01
C ASP A 80 -10.49 -0.13 -0.47
N TYR A 81 -10.19 -0.30 -1.76
CA TYR A 81 -9.50 -1.49 -2.26
C TYR A 81 -8.08 -1.62 -1.70
N ILE A 82 -7.35 -0.51 -1.53
CA ILE A 82 -6.01 -0.52 -0.91
C ILE A 82 -6.13 -0.94 0.57
N ILE A 83 -7.09 -0.41 1.32
CA ILE A 83 -7.32 -0.75 2.73
C ILE A 83 -7.76 -2.21 2.88
N ILE A 84 -8.64 -2.72 2.00
CA ILE A 84 -9.04 -4.13 1.97
C ILE A 84 -7.83 -5.04 1.70
N TRP A 85 -7.01 -4.70 0.69
CA TRP A 85 -5.79 -5.44 0.39
C TRP A 85 -4.82 -5.42 1.56
N LEU A 86 -4.60 -4.26 2.17
CA LEU A 86 -3.71 -4.09 3.33
C LEU A 86 -4.19 -4.94 4.51
N SER A 87 -5.48 -4.84 4.84
CA SER A 87 -6.10 -5.61 5.92
C SER A 87 -5.98 -7.12 5.68
N TYR A 88 -6.19 -7.56 4.44
CA TYR A 88 -6.04 -8.96 4.05
C TYR A 88 -4.59 -9.45 4.24
N MET A 89 -3.61 -8.70 3.73
CA MET A 89 -2.19 -9.05 3.88
C MET A 89 -1.75 -9.03 5.35
N LEU A 90 -2.29 -8.13 6.16
CA LEU A 90 -1.99 -8.10 7.60
C LEU A 90 -2.61 -9.31 8.32
N ASN A 91 -3.84 -9.70 7.99
CA ASN A 91 -4.55 -10.83 8.61
C ASN A 91 -3.94 -12.20 8.28
N LEU A 92 -3.28 -12.34 7.13
CA LEU A 92 -2.62 -13.59 6.74
C LEU A 92 -1.43 -13.93 7.63
N LYS A 93 -0.78 -12.94 8.24
CA LYS A 93 0.23 -13.18 9.28
C LYS A 93 -0.50 -13.13 10.63
N GLU A 94 -0.48 -14.22 11.38
CA GLU A 94 -1.14 -14.35 12.69
C GLU A 94 -0.72 -13.21 13.64
N ASN A 95 -1.44 -12.10 13.57
CA ASN A 95 -1.44 -10.98 14.48
C ASN A 95 -2.91 -10.56 14.50
N GLU A 96 -3.53 -10.70 15.66
CA GLU A 96 -4.95 -10.52 15.94
C GLU A 96 -5.58 -9.41 15.06
N GLY A 97 -6.43 -9.80 14.11
CA GLY A 97 -7.04 -8.91 13.13
C GLY A 97 -7.76 -7.73 13.79
N SER A 98 -7.83 -6.59 13.09
CA SER A 98 -8.16 -5.22 13.56
C SER A 98 -7.08 -4.54 14.42
N GLU A 99 -6.41 -5.25 15.33
CA GLU A 99 -5.24 -4.69 16.04
C GLU A 99 -4.05 -4.55 15.10
N SER A 100 -3.91 -5.47 14.14
CA SER A 100 -2.84 -5.44 13.12
C SER A 100 -2.85 -4.19 12.25
N LEU A 101 -4.03 -3.70 11.83
CA LEU A 101 -4.16 -2.45 11.05
C LEU A 101 -3.84 -1.24 11.94
N THR A 102 -4.39 -1.19 13.15
CA THR A 102 -4.09 -0.11 14.12
C THR A 102 -2.59 -0.07 14.44
N TYR A 103 -1.97 -1.22 14.63
CA TYR A 103 -0.54 -1.38 14.87
C TYR A 103 0.29 -0.94 13.65
N PHE A 104 -0.11 -1.36 12.45
CA PHE A 104 0.51 -0.92 11.19
C PHE A 104 0.46 0.60 11.05
N ASN A 105 -0.71 1.20 11.30
CA ASN A 105 -0.91 2.65 11.25
C ASN A 105 0.01 3.35 12.26
N ASN A 106 0.07 2.87 13.50
CA ASN A 106 0.93 3.45 14.53
C ASN A 106 2.42 3.43 14.16
N ILE A 107 2.90 2.36 13.52
CA ILE A 107 4.32 2.19 13.19
C ILE A 107 4.71 2.89 11.90
N TYR A 108 3.93 2.74 10.84
CA TYR A 108 4.35 3.11 9.49
C TYR A 108 3.71 4.38 8.98
N ILE A 109 2.47 4.70 9.37
CA ILE A 109 1.77 5.88 8.82
C ILE A 109 2.34 7.20 9.37
N ASN A 110 3.07 7.17 10.49
CA ASN A 110 3.80 8.34 11.01
C ASN A 110 5.16 8.59 10.31
N ASN A 111 5.54 7.75 9.34
CA ASN A 111 6.76 7.92 8.54
C ASN A 111 6.62 9.09 7.55
N ASP A 112 7.72 9.77 7.24
CA ASP A 112 7.76 10.88 6.28
C ASP A 112 7.23 10.50 4.89
N LYS A 113 7.32 9.23 4.48
CA LYS A 113 6.77 8.74 3.20
C LYS A 113 5.24 8.86 3.10
N TYR A 114 4.51 8.82 4.21
CA TYR A 114 3.05 9.00 4.25
C TYR A 114 2.61 10.45 4.40
N LYS A 115 3.56 11.37 4.65
CA LYS A 115 3.32 12.82 4.70
C LYS A 115 3.40 13.47 3.31
N ASN A 116 3.50 12.67 2.24
CA ASN A 116 3.44 13.16 0.87
C ASN A 116 2.17 13.98 0.67
N SER A 117 2.34 15.26 0.36
CA SER A 117 1.22 16.20 0.33
C SER A 117 0.31 15.96 -0.86
N ILE A 118 -0.98 15.87 -0.56
CA ILE A 118 -2.07 15.88 -1.53
C ILE A 118 -2.78 17.21 -1.37
N ILE A 119 -2.71 18.06 -2.39
CA ILE A 119 -3.36 19.39 -2.38
C ILE A 119 -4.56 19.49 -3.33
N TYR A 120 -4.81 18.42 -4.08
CA TYR A 120 -5.78 18.39 -5.18
C TYR A 120 -7.00 17.52 -4.87
N ILE A 121 -7.02 16.84 -3.72
CA ILE A 121 -8.20 16.16 -3.17
C ILE A 121 -8.72 17.05 -2.05
N LYS A 122 -9.99 17.42 -2.13
CA LYS A 122 -10.63 18.21 -1.08
C LYS A 122 -10.68 17.38 0.20
N ASP A 123 -10.39 17.99 1.34
CA ASP A 123 -10.48 17.42 2.69
C ASP A 123 -9.34 16.44 3.11
N TYR A 124 -8.40 16.13 2.20
CA TYR A 124 -7.24 15.27 2.50
C TYR A 124 -5.94 16.00 2.17
N ASN A 125 -4.98 16.02 3.10
CA ASN A 125 -3.73 16.77 2.95
C ASN A 125 -2.54 15.88 2.56
N ASN A 126 -2.64 14.57 2.74
CA ASN A 126 -1.56 13.60 2.53
C ASN A 126 -2.08 12.15 2.49
N TYR A 127 -1.19 11.16 2.31
CA TYR A 127 -1.57 9.73 2.27
C TYR A 127 -2.09 9.19 3.59
N LYS A 128 -1.60 9.69 4.73
CA LYS A 128 -2.13 9.32 6.04
C LYS A 128 -3.61 9.70 6.15
N ASP A 129 -3.96 10.92 5.75
CA ASP A 129 -5.34 11.39 5.80
C ASP A 129 -6.27 10.50 4.95
N LEU A 130 -5.77 9.87 3.86
CA LEU A 130 -6.56 8.94 3.05
C LEU A 130 -6.83 7.60 3.76
N ILE A 131 -6.01 7.22 4.74
CA ILE A 131 -6.11 5.93 5.44
C ILE A 131 -6.91 6.07 6.75
N ASP A 132 -6.78 7.22 7.41
CA ASP A 132 -7.45 7.56 8.68
C ASP A 132 -8.96 7.81 8.50
#